data_AF-A0A2D5QDY6-F1
#
_entry.id   AF-A0A2D5QDY6-F1
#
_cell.length_a   1.000
_cell.length_b   1.000
_cell.length_c   1.000
_cell.angle_alpha   90.00
_cell.angle_beta   90.00
_cell.angle_gamma   90.00
#
_symmetry.space_group_name_H-M   'P 1'
#
loop_
_entity.id
_entity.type
_entity.pdbx_description
1 polymer ?
#
loop_
_entity_poly.entity_id
_entity_poly.type
_entity_poly.pdbx_seq_one_letter_code
_entity_poly.pdbx_strand_id
1 'polypeptide(L)'
;MNHKKRIKNKIKSQHRKQINKKKKLQMKKHKKLIETDIKYMIKYLPNEIQKRIYIMTWKGFWRDYVPQTAKPPSWLEYNNYVKYTLWESRQKNIHFLHLPFNTLPENKKWIMGCQCDFCKNDTEVDVVEKHMHYLIQYRNPYYFSEHLMPKEINSDWNEYLVPIDNCIDDNIQFMKIFDPLCGSYKENYTSKRLREGGKFEFSYPTF
;
A
#
# COMPACT_ATOMS: atom_id res chain seq x y z
N MET A 1 -34.84 41.27 -54.32
CA MET A 1 -34.33 40.59 -53.09
C MET A 1 -35.30 40.81 -51.93
N ASN A 2 -35.69 39.74 -51.22
CA ASN A 2 -36.87 39.71 -50.35
C ASN A 2 -36.63 40.37 -48.97
N HIS A 3 -37.20 41.55 -48.73
CA HIS A 3 -37.02 42.40 -47.52
C HIS A 3 -37.27 41.65 -46.21
N LYS A 4 -38.28 40.76 -46.18
CA LYS A 4 -38.60 39.89 -45.03
C LYS A 4 -37.45 38.95 -44.66
N LYS A 5 -36.68 38.44 -45.64
CA LYS A 5 -35.53 37.56 -45.42
C LYS A 5 -34.37 38.32 -44.75
N ARG A 6 -34.18 39.61 -45.10
CA ARG A 6 -33.16 40.50 -44.52
C ARG A 6 -33.44 40.83 -43.05
N ILE A 7 -34.70 41.11 -42.70
CA ILE A 7 -35.13 41.33 -41.31
C ILE A 7 -34.93 40.06 -40.46
N LYS A 8 -35.36 38.89 -40.95
CA LYS A 8 -35.23 37.61 -40.24
C LYS A 8 -33.77 37.24 -39.96
N ASN A 9 -32.86 37.53 -40.90
CA ASN A 9 -31.43 37.33 -40.73
C ASN A 9 -30.82 38.30 -39.70
N LYS A 10 -31.28 39.55 -39.64
CA LYS A 10 -30.82 40.55 -38.67
C LYS A 10 -31.19 40.14 -37.23
N ILE A 11 -32.43 39.65 -37.03
CA ILE A 11 -32.90 39.13 -35.73
C ILE A 11 -32.10 37.89 -35.31
N LYS A 12 -31.89 36.91 -36.22
CA LYS A 12 -31.04 35.73 -35.94
C LYS A 12 -29.61 36.12 -35.56
N SER A 13 -29.03 37.11 -36.24
CA SER A 13 -27.68 37.62 -35.93
C SER A 13 -27.62 38.27 -34.55
N GLN A 14 -28.58 39.12 -34.20
CA GLN A 14 -28.68 39.72 -32.87
C GLN A 14 -28.84 38.66 -31.77
N HIS A 15 -29.68 37.65 -32.01
CA HIS A 15 -29.87 36.56 -31.06
C HIS A 15 -28.58 35.74 -30.86
N ARG A 16 -27.83 35.43 -31.93
CA ARG A 16 -26.51 34.78 -31.84
C ARG A 16 -25.51 35.62 -31.03
N LYS A 17 -25.48 36.94 -31.25
CA LYS A 17 -24.62 37.87 -30.48
C LYS A 17 -24.96 37.86 -28.99
N GLN A 18 -26.25 37.83 -28.63
CA GLN A 18 -26.68 37.74 -27.23
C GLN A 18 -26.27 36.41 -26.58
N ILE A 19 -26.43 35.28 -27.29
CA ILE A 19 -25.99 33.96 -26.81
C ILE A 19 -24.48 33.94 -26.56
N ASN A 20 -23.68 34.43 -27.52
CA ASN A 20 -22.23 34.48 -27.39
C ASN A 20 -21.79 35.40 -26.24
N LYS A 21 -22.48 36.51 -26.01
CA LYS A 21 -22.23 37.40 -24.86
C LYS A 21 -22.50 36.69 -23.53
N LYS A 22 -23.61 35.95 -23.41
CA LYS A 22 -23.94 35.13 -22.22
C LYS A 22 -22.88 34.06 -21.96
N LYS A 23 -22.46 33.30 -22.98
CA LYS A 23 -21.39 32.30 -22.86
C LYS A 23 -20.07 32.90 -22.38
N LYS A 24 -19.65 34.03 -22.96
CA LYS A 24 -18.43 34.75 -22.53
C LYS A 24 -18.50 35.20 -21.06
N LEU A 25 -19.67 35.68 -20.62
CA LEU A 25 -19.90 36.07 -19.22
C LEU A 25 -19.85 34.87 -18.27
N GLN A 26 -20.45 33.73 -18.66
CA GLN A 26 -20.36 32.49 -17.88
C GLN A 26 -18.91 32.01 -17.77
N MET A 27 -18.14 32.00 -18.87
CA MET A 27 -16.73 31.64 -18.84
C MET A 27 -15.90 32.57 -17.94
N LYS A 28 -16.14 33.89 -17.99
CA LYS A 28 -15.48 34.85 -17.09
C LYS A 28 -15.82 34.60 -15.62
N LYS A 29 -17.09 34.34 -15.30
CA LYS A 29 -17.51 34.00 -13.93
C LYS A 29 -16.86 32.70 -13.46
N HIS A 30 -16.82 31.68 -14.31
CA HIS A 30 -16.21 30.40 -14.02
C HIS A 30 -14.70 30.54 -13.76
N LYS A 31 -13.99 31.30 -14.61
CA LYS A 31 -12.56 31.60 -14.41
C LYS A 31 -12.30 32.35 -13.11
N LYS A 32 -13.13 33.34 -12.78
CA LYS A 32 -13.03 34.09 -11.52
C LYS A 32 -13.27 33.20 -10.30
N LEU A 33 -14.24 32.27 -10.36
CA LEU A 33 -14.51 31.30 -9.29
C LEU A 33 -13.34 30.33 -9.09
N ILE A 34 -12.72 29.88 -10.18
CA ILE A 34 -11.48 29.10 -10.09
C ILE A 34 -10.41 29.92 -9.37
N GLU A 35 -10.18 31.17 -9.74
CA GLU A 35 -9.12 32.01 -9.14
C GLU A 35 -9.36 32.41 -7.66
N THR A 36 -10.61 32.41 -7.20
CA THR A 36 -10.97 33.00 -5.88
C THR A 36 -11.49 32.00 -4.85
N ASP A 37 -12.05 30.86 -5.28
CA ASP A 37 -12.66 29.89 -4.38
C ASP A 37 -11.89 28.55 -4.39
N ILE A 38 -11.16 28.31 -3.31
CA ILE A 38 -10.39 27.09 -3.07
C ILE A 38 -11.29 25.85 -3.14
N LYS A 39 -12.52 25.92 -2.62
CA LYS A 39 -13.47 24.80 -2.66
C LYS A 39 -13.85 24.47 -4.10
N TYR A 40 -14.01 25.50 -4.91
CA TYR A 40 -14.27 25.35 -6.34
C TYR A 40 -13.06 24.75 -7.04
N MET A 41 -11.83 25.27 -6.83
CA MET A 41 -10.60 24.68 -7.38
C MET A 41 -10.47 23.18 -7.07
N ILE A 42 -10.65 22.78 -5.80
CA ILE A 42 -10.52 21.38 -5.38
C ILE A 42 -11.54 20.50 -6.10
N LYS A 43 -12.80 20.96 -6.25
CA LYS A 43 -13.86 20.19 -6.92
C LYS A 43 -13.56 19.87 -8.39
N TYR A 44 -12.74 20.67 -9.06
CA TYR A 44 -12.36 20.45 -10.47
C TYR A 44 -11.12 19.56 -10.64
N LEU A 45 -10.42 19.21 -9.56
CA LEU A 45 -9.29 18.28 -9.64
C LEU A 45 -9.77 16.84 -9.86
N PRO A 46 -8.93 15.93 -10.39
CA PRO A 46 -9.22 14.50 -10.42
C PRO A 46 -9.58 13.96 -9.03
N ASN A 47 -10.53 13.01 -8.96
CA ASN A 47 -11.01 12.43 -7.70
C ASN A 47 -9.88 11.91 -6.80
N GLU A 48 -8.83 11.34 -7.37
CA GLU A 48 -7.67 10.87 -6.61
C GLU A 48 -6.93 12.02 -5.92
N ILE A 49 -6.75 13.15 -6.60
CA ILE A 49 -6.09 14.34 -6.05
C ILE A 49 -6.96 14.94 -4.95
N GLN A 50 -8.29 14.99 -5.15
CA GLN A 50 -9.22 15.46 -4.11
C GLN A 50 -9.10 14.62 -2.84
N LYS A 51 -9.07 13.29 -2.96
CA LYS A 51 -8.87 12.37 -1.83
C LYS A 51 -7.53 12.61 -1.13
N ARG A 52 -6.44 12.79 -1.89
CA ARG A 52 -5.11 13.08 -1.34
C ARG A 52 -5.08 14.40 -0.59
N ILE A 53 -5.66 15.47 -1.15
CA ILE A 53 -5.77 16.78 -0.48
C ILE A 53 -6.54 16.62 0.83
N TYR A 54 -7.68 15.94 0.81
CA TYR A 54 -8.46 15.65 2.02
C TYR A 54 -7.63 14.91 3.08
N ILE A 55 -6.91 13.85 2.69
CA ILE A 55 -6.06 13.10 3.62
C ILE A 55 -4.96 14.00 4.19
N MET A 56 -4.31 14.82 3.35
CA MET A 56 -3.23 15.72 3.78
C MET A 56 -3.72 16.79 4.74
N THR A 57 -4.85 17.44 4.46
CA THR A 57 -5.41 18.48 5.32
C THR A 57 -5.83 17.90 6.67
N TRP A 58 -6.46 16.73 6.69
CA TRP A 58 -6.79 16.05 7.95
C TRP A 58 -5.56 15.62 8.73
N LYS A 59 -4.52 15.08 8.07
CA LYS A 59 -3.25 14.75 8.72
C LYS A 59 -2.59 16.00 9.34
N GLY A 60 -2.59 17.12 8.63
CA GLY A 60 -2.09 18.41 9.13
C GLY A 60 -2.88 18.90 10.34
N PHE A 61 -4.21 18.95 10.21
CA PHE A 61 -5.11 19.34 11.30
C PHE A 61 -4.85 18.51 12.57
N TRP A 62 -4.78 17.17 12.45
CA TRP A 62 -4.53 16.32 13.61
C TRP A 62 -3.13 16.51 14.20
N ARG A 63 -2.10 16.78 13.38
CA ARG A 63 -0.76 17.09 13.88
C ARG A 63 -0.75 18.36 14.75
N ASP A 64 -1.52 19.37 14.36
CA ASP A 64 -1.58 20.65 15.08
C ASP A 64 -2.57 20.61 16.27
N TYR A 65 -3.63 19.79 16.16
CA TYR A 65 -4.68 19.65 17.17
C TYR A 65 -4.29 18.74 18.35
N VAL A 66 -3.49 17.69 18.12
CA VAL A 66 -3.06 16.74 19.17
C VAL A 66 -2.26 17.42 20.29
N PRO A 67 -1.28 18.31 20.03
CA PRO A 67 -0.58 19.06 21.07
C PRO A 67 -1.48 19.93 21.95
N GLN A 68 -2.58 20.45 21.41
CA GLN A 68 -3.46 21.39 22.12
C GLN A 68 -4.48 20.70 23.03
N THR A 69 -4.88 19.47 22.71
CA THR A 69 -5.96 18.78 23.42
C THR A 69 -5.49 17.53 24.18
N ALA A 70 -4.23 17.09 23.99
CA ALA A 70 -3.68 15.84 24.49
C ALA A 70 -4.52 14.59 24.15
N LYS A 71 -5.49 14.71 23.23
CA LYS A 71 -6.35 13.61 22.83
C LYS A 71 -5.67 12.81 21.72
N PRO A 72 -5.61 11.48 21.85
CA PRO A 72 -5.12 10.64 20.75
C PRO A 72 -6.06 10.80 19.54
N PRO A 73 -5.52 10.86 18.31
CA PRO A 73 -6.36 10.94 17.12
C PRO A 73 -7.12 9.63 16.92
N SER A 74 -8.33 9.71 16.34
CA SER A 74 -9.23 8.56 16.18
C SER A 74 -8.64 7.39 15.38
N TRP A 75 -7.68 7.66 14.51
CA TRP A 75 -6.99 6.64 13.70
C TRP A 75 -5.81 5.97 14.41
N LEU A 76 -5.38 6.48 15.58
CA LEU A 76 -4.18 5.99 16.27
C LEU A 76 -4.32 4.52 16.66
N GLU A 77 -5.47 4.13 17.19
CA GLU A 77 -5.75 2.76 17.63
C GLU A 77 -5.63 1.77 16.47
N TYR A 78 -6.29 2.05 15.35
CA TYR A 78 -6.18 1.22 14.15
C TYR A 78 -4.75 1.18 13.59
N ASN A 79 -4.05 2.32 13.59
CA ASN A 79 -2.66 2.36 13.14
C ASN A 79 -1.72 1.55 14.04
N ASN A 80 -1.94 1.57 15.36
CA ASN A 80 -1.20 0.73 16.30
C ASN A 80 -1.49 -0.75 16.06
N TYR A 81 -2.76 -1.12 15.84
CA TYR A 81 -3.16 -2.47 15.47
C TYR A 81 -2.47 -2.95 14.18
N VAL A 82 -2.46 -2.12 13.12
CA VAL A 82 -1.79 -2.46 11.84
C VAL A 82 -0.29 -2.64 12.05
N LYS A 83 0.38 -1.71 12.75
CA LYS A 83 1.82 -1.81 13.05
C LYS A 83 2.16 -3.06 13.84
N TYR A 84 1.37 -3.37 14.87
CA TYR A 84 1.54 -4.57 15.67
C TYR A 84 1.37 -5.83 14.81
N THR A 85 0.32 -5.87 13.99
CA THR A 85 0.05 -7.00 13.09
C THR A 85 1.18 -7.22 12.08
N LEU A 86 1.73 -6.14 11.51
CA LEU A 86 2.89 -6.21 10.59
C LEU A 86 4.17 -6.66 11.30
N TRP A 87 4.37 -6.25 12.55
CA TRP A 87 5.50 -6.71 13.34
C TRP A 87 5.38 -8.20 13.66
N GLU A 88 4.21 -8.63 14.16
CA GLU A 88 3.93 -10.04 14.43
C GLU A 88 4.05 -10.90 13.17
N SER A 89 3.60 -10.40 12.02
CA SER A 89 3.67 -11.15 10.77
C SER A 89 5.11 -11.41 10.36
N ARG A 90 6.02 -10.46 10.56
CA ARG A 90 7.45 -10.66 10.31
C ARG A 90 8.04 -11.71 11.25
N GLN A 91 7.72 -11.63 12.55
CA GLN A 91 8.19 -12.61 13.54
C GLN A 91 7.69 -14.03 13.26
N LYS A 92 6.43 -14.15 12.85
CA LYS A 92 5.80 -15.43 12.53
C LYS A 92 6.04 -15.86 11.09
N ASN A 93 6.78 -15.11 10.27
CA ASN A 93 6.92 -15.32 8.82
C ASN A 93 5.58 -15.54 8.09
N ILE A 94 4.60 -14.68 8.37
CA ILE A 94 3.31 -14.60 7.67
C ILE A 94 3.44 -13.55 6.56
N HIS A 95 3.16 -13.98 5.33
CA HIS A 95 3.23 -13.11 4.17
C HIS A 95 2.22 -11.96 4.24
N PHE A 96 2.63 -10.77 3.78
CA PHE A 96 1.81 -9.56 3.83
C PHE A 96 0.44 -9.74 3.17
N LEU A 97 0.35 -10.42 2.02
CA LEU A 97 -0.94 -10.67 1.36
C LEU A 97 -1.92 -11.46 2.24
N HIS A 98 -1.43 -12.29 3.16
CA HIS A 98 -2.28 -13.10 4.04
C HIS A 98 -2.76 -12.38 5.30
N LEU A 99 -2.41 -11.10 5.44
CA LEU A 99 -2.90 -10.25 6.52
C LEU A 99 -4.38 -9.91 6.35
N PRO A 100 -5.11 -9.71 7.46
CA PRO A 100 -6.57 -9.56 7.46
C PRO A 100 -7.09 -8.37 6.65
N PHE A 101 -6.25 -7.37 6.41
CA PHE A 101 -6.60 -6.15 5.69
C PHE A 101 -6.19 -6.17 4.20
N ASN A 102 -5.51 -7.22 3.71
CA ASN A 102 -4.98 -7.26 2.35
C ASN A 102 -5.71 -8.22 1.42
N THR A 103 -6.11 -9.41 1.88
CA THR A 103 -6.77 -10.42 1.04
C THR A 103 -7.96 -11.02 1.76
N LEU A 104 -9.11 -11.05 1.06
CA LEU A 104 -10.31 -11.71 1.52
C LEU A 104 -10.07 -13.23 1.67
N PRO A 105 -10.68 -13.90 2.65
CA PRO A 105 -10.45 -15.33 2.91
C PRO A 105 -10.59 -16.23 1.67
N GLU A 106 -11.54 -15.92 0.78
CA GLU A 106 -11.85 -16.69 -0.42
C GLU A 106 -10.78 -16.55 -1.52
N ASN A 107 -9.96 -15.50 -1.45
CA ASN A 107 -8.93 -15.20 -2.44
C ASN A 107 -7.52 -15.56 -1.96
N LYS A 108 -7.40 -16.16 -0.77
CA LYS A 108 -6.11 -16.62 -0.25
C LYS A 108 -5.61 -17.78 -1.10
N LYS A 109 -4.32 -17.76 -1.40
CA LYS A 109 -3.64 -18.81 -2.17
C LYS A 109 -2.44 -19.26 -1.38
N TRP A 110 -2.01 -20.51 -1.52
CA TRP A 110 -0.79 -20.93 -0.83
C TRP A 110 0.42 -20.07 -1.27
N ILE A 111 1.18 -19.60 -0.28
CA ILE A 111 2.40 -18.81 -0.48
C ILE A 111 3.54 -19.58 0.18
N MET A 112 4.58 -19.91 -0.60
CA MET A 112 5.76 -20.59 -0.08
C MET A 112 6.38 -19.84 1.10
N GLY A 113 6.79 -20.58 2.13
CA GLY A 113 7.40 -20.00 3.34
C GLY A 113 6.40 -19.46 4.36
N CYS A 114 5.17 -19.13 3.95
CA CYS A 114 4.20 -18.47 4.81
C CYS A 114 3.68 -19.41 5.90
N GLN A 115 3.75 -18.99 7.16
CA GLN A 115 3.39 -19.80 8.33
C GLN A 115 2.01 -19.50 8.91
N CYS A 116 1.13 -18.83 8.16
CA CYS A 116 -0.24 -18.61 8.61
C CYS A 116 -1.05 -19.92 8.59
N ASP A 117 -2.15 -19.95 9.34
CA ASP A 117 -3.00 -21.14 9.48
C ASP A 117 -3.56 -21.62 8.14
N PHE A 118 -3.82 -20.69 7.21
CA PHE A 118 -4.25 -21.03 5.85
C PHE A 118 -3.17 -21.81 5.11
N CYS A 119 -1.94 -21.29 5.02
CA CYS A 119 -0.86 -21.96 4.27
C CYS A 119 -0.42 -23.27 4.90
N LYS A 120 -0.47 -23.39 6.23
CA LYS A 120 -0.09 -24.62 6.94
C LYS A 120 -1.08 -25.75 6.71
N ASN A 121 -2.37 -25.43 6.64
CA ASN A 121 -3.45 -26.39 6.45
C ASN A 121 -3.92 -26.50 4.99
N ASP A 122 -3.21 -25.85 4.07
CA ASP A 122 -3.53 -25.87 2.65
C ASP A 122 -3.39 -27.30 2.09
N THR A 123 -4.50 -27.82 1.56
CA THR A 123 -4.56 -29.11 0.87
C THR A 123 -4.74 -28.99 -0.64
N GLU A 124 -4.86 -27.76 -1.16
CA GLU A 124 -5.07 -27.54 -2.61
C GLU A 124 -3.79 -27.80 -3.41
N VAL A 125 -2.64 -27.33 -2.90
CA VAL A 125 -1.35 -27.54 -3.54
C VAL A 125 -0.72 -28.83 -3.02
N ASP A 126 -0.33 -29.71 -3.94
CA ASP A 126 0.26 -31.01 -3.59
C ASP A 126 1.61 -30.86 -2.86
N VAL A 127 1.91 -31.80 -1.97
CA VAL A 127 3.13 -31.79 -1.17
C VAL A 127 4.38 -31.89 -2.06
N VAL A 128 4.32 -32.65 -3.16
CA VAL A 128 5.45 -32.76 -4.10
C VAL A 128 5.69 -31.43 -4.80
N GLU A 129 4.63 -30.74 -5.22
CA GLU A 129 4.71 -29.41 -5.82
C GLU A 129 5.33 -28.40 -4.86
N LYS A 130 4.89 -28.39 -3.59
CA LYS A 130 5.51 -27.57 -2.53
C LYS A 130 7.02 -27.86 -2.40
N HIS A 131 7.41 -29.13 -2.39
CA HIS A 131 8.82 -29.52 -2.33
C HIS A 131 9.64 -29.07 -3.55
N MET A 132 9.07 -29.15 -4.75
CA MET A 132 9.72 -28.67 -5.97
C MET A 132 9.98 -27.17 -5.91
N HIS A 133 8.98 -26.39 -5.49
CA HIS A 133 9.12 -24.95 -5.30
C HIS A 133 10.22 -24.59 -4.30
N TYR A 134 10.33 -25.30 -3.18
CA TYR A 134 11.42 -25.08 -2.22
C TYR A 134 12.80 -25.42 -2.79
N LEU A 135 12.93 -26.47 -3.62
CA LEU A 135 14.20 -26.79 -4.28
C LEU A 135 14.62 -25.72 -5.28
N ILE A 136 13.66 -25.22 -6.05
CA ILE A 136 13.92 -24.18 -7.04
C ILE A 136 14.34 -22.90 -6.31
N GLN A 137 13.62 -22.49 -5.27
CA GLN A 137 13.99 -21.32 -4.47
C GLN A 137 15.37 -21.46 -3.81
N TYR A 138 15.69 -22.65 -3.29
CA TYR A 138 17.01 -22.91 -2.69
C TYR A 138 18.15 -22.77 -3.72
N ARG A 139 17.90 -23.15 -4.98
CA ARG A 139 18.89 -23.02 -6.08
C ARG A 139 18.92 -21.63 -6.70
N ASN A 140 17.78 -20.95 -6.75
CA ASN A 140 17.62 -19.62 -7.31
C ASN A 140 16.92 -18.69 -6.28
N PRO A 141 17.69 -17.85 -5.56
CA PRO A 141 17.14 -16.94 -4.56
C PRO A 141 16.07 -15.97 -5.10
N TYR A 142 16.08 -15.67 -6.40
CA TYR A 142 15.15 -14.71 -7.01
C TYR A 142 13.83 -15.36 -7.47
N TYR A 143 13.71 -16.69 -7.41
CA TYR A 143 12.57 -17.42 -7.96
C TYR A 143 11.23 -16.96 -7.36
N PHE A 144 11.18 -16.79 -6.05
CA PHE A 144 9.99 -16.31 -5.35
C PHE A 144 9.56 -14.91 -5.83
N SER A 145 10.49 -13.96 -5.87
CA SER A 145 10.23 -12.58 -6.27
C SER A 145 9.88 -12.42 -7.75
N GLU A 146 10.41 -13.27 -8.63
CA GLU A 146 10.27 -13.12 -10.08
C GLU A 146 9.09 -13.91 -10.66
N HIS A 147 8.80 -15.08 -10.11
CA HIS A 147 7.86 -16.03 -10.72
C HIS A 147 6.60 -16.28 -9.91
N LEU A 148 6.65 -16.15 -8.58
CA LEU A 148 5.52 -16.48 -7.72
C LEU A 148 4.80 -15.23 -7.21
N MET A 149 5.57 -14.20 -6.83
CA MET A 149 4.99 -12.98 -6.28
C MET A 149 4.71 -11.93 -7.36
N PRO A 150 3.58 -11.20 -7.26
CA PRO A 150 3.32 -10.08 -8.15
C PRO A 150 4.41 -9.01 -7.96
N LYS A 151 4.92 -8.49 -9.08
CA LYS A 151 5.83 -7.33 -9.07
C LYS A 151 5.05 -6.10 -8.64
N GLU A 152 5.25 -5.66 -7.41
CA GLU A 152 4.75 -4.38 -6.94
C GLU A 152 5.79 -3.28 -7.17
N ILE A 153 5.35 -2.12 -7.66
CA ILE A 153 6.24 -0.98 -7.93
C ILE A 153 6.66 -0.30 -6.62
N ASN A 154 5.87 -0.46 -5.55
CA ASN A 154 5.95 0.36 -4.33
C ASN A 154 5.91 -0.44 -3.01
N SER A 155 6.05 -1.77 -3.05
CA SER A 155 5.89 -2.62 -1.87
C SER A 155 7.15 -3.44 -1.62
N ASP A 156 7.69 -3.28 -0.42
CA ASP A 156 8.86 -4.01 0.05
C ASP A 156 8.43 -5.19 0.94
N TRP A 157 7.27 -5.80 0.69
CA TRP A 157 6.72 -6.84 1.56
C TRP A 157 7.04 -8.28 1.11
N ASN A 158 7.67 -8.42 -0.04
CA ASN A 158 8.22 -9.68 -0.54
C ASN A 158 9.60 -9.95 0.12
N GLU A 159 10.38 -10.89 -0.42
CA GLU A 159 11.74 -11.14 0.07
C GLU A 159 12.64 -9.90 -0.14
N TYR A 160 12.90 -9.16 0.93
CA TYR A 160 13.85 -8.04 0.96
C TYR A 160 14.58 -7.96 2.31
N LEU A 161 15.78 -7.37 2.28
CA LEU A 161 16.66 -7.16 3.43
C LEU A 161 16.54 -5.75 3.98
N VAL A 162 16.07 -5.62 5.23
CA VAL A 162 15.96 -4.34 5.95
C VAL A 162 17.16 -4.17 6.87
N PRO A 163 17.81 -3.01 6.90
CA PRO A 163 18.81 -2.74 7.93
C PRO A 163 18.15 -2.79 9.33
N ILE A 164 18.83 -3.44 10.27
CA ILE A 164 18.50 -3.39 11.70
C ILE A 164 19.23 -2.16 12.24
N ASP A 165 18.49 -1.13 12.66
CA ASP A 165 19.05 0.11 13.21
C ASP A 165 19.81 -0.16 14.52
N ASN A 166 21.09 -0.54 14.40
CA ASN A 166 22.06 -0.53 15.49
C ASN A 166 23.17 0.47 15.13
N CYS A 167 22.94 1.73 15.46
CA CYS A 167 23.79 2.88 15.14
C CYS A 167 25.08 2.96 16.01
N ILE A 168 25.68 1.82 16.38
CA ILE A 168 26.79 1.79 17.35
C ILE A 168 28.07 1.15 16.77
N ASP A 169 27.97 0.34 15.71
CA ASP A 169 29.12 -0.28 15.05
C ASP A 169 28.97 -0.19 13.53
N ASP A 170 30.09 -0.09 12.80
CA ASP A 170 30.16 -0.07 11.32
C ASP A 170 29.59 -1.35 10.64
N ASN A 171 29.05 -2.28 11.43
CA ASN A 171 28.44 -3.52 10.96
C ASN A 171 26.91 -3.36 10.80
N ILE A 172 26.49 -2.93 9.62
CA ILE A 172 25.07 -2.91 9.25
C ILE A 172 24.55 -4.35 9.19
N GLN A 173 23.73 -4.74 10.15
CA GLN A 173 23.02 -6.02 10.14
C GLN A 173 21.74 -5.90 9.31
N PHE A 174 21.40 -6.93 8.54
CA PHE A 174 20.19 -6.97 7.73
C PHE A 174 19.25 -8.09 8.17
N MET A 175 17.96 -7.82 8.16
CA MET A 175 16.88 -8.76 8.46
C MET A 175 16.01 -8.97 7.23
N LYS A 176 15.74 -10.23 6.87
CA LYS A 176 14.72 -10.55 5.85
C LYS A 176 13.33 -10.16 6.36
N ILE A 177 12.52 -9.51 5.53
CA ILE A 177 11.10 -9.27 5.84
C ILE A 177 10.28 -10.54 5.80
N PHE A 178 10.59 -11.40 4.84
CA PHE A 178 9.91 -12.65 4.61
C PHE A 178 10.93 -13.66 4.08
N ASP A 179 10.91 -14.87 4.63
CA ASP A 179 11.74 -15.98 4.18
C ASP A 179 10.88 -17.03 3.46
N PRO A 180 11.02 -17.18 2.12
CA PRO A 180 10.26 -18.16 1.35
C PRO A 180 10.65 -19.61 1.66
N LEU A 181 11.80 -19.85 2.32
CA LEU A 181 12.23 -21.18 2.74
C LEU A 181 11.76 -21.55 4.15
N CYS A 182 11.13 -20.63 4.88
CA CYS A 182 10.66 -20.88 6.24
C CYS A 182 9.64 -22.04 6.29
N GLY A 183 9.84 -22.99 7.19
CA GLY A 183 8.98 -24.16 7.35
C GLY A 183 9.24 -25.26 6.33
N SER A 184 10.14 -25.03 5.38
CA SER A 184 10.58 -26.07 4.45
C SER A 184 11.68 -26.94 5.08
N TYR A 185 11.94 -28.09 4.47
CA TYR A 185 13.08 -28.93 4.81
C TYR A 185 14.44 -28.32 4.43
N LYS A 186 14.44 -27.21 3.68
CA LYS A 186 15.63 -26.40 3.34
C LYS A 186 15.81 -25.18 4.23
N GLU A 187 14.96 -25.01 5.25
CA GLU A 187 15.10 -23.95 6.23
C GLU A 187 16.42 -24.07 7.01
N ASN A 188 16.98 -22.93 7.40
CA ASN A 188 18.13 -22.88 8.30
C ASN A 188 17.79 -23.57 9.63
N TYR A 189 18.64 -24.51 10.06
CA TYR A 189 18.48 -25.25 11.31
C TYR A 189 18.23 -24.36 12.53
N THR A 190 19.00 -23.26 12.64
CA THR A 190 18.87 -22.30 13.75
C THR A 190 17.51 -21.63 13.74
N SER A 191 17.05 -21.14 12.57
CA SER A 191 15.74 -20.50 12.42
C SER A 191 14.60 -21.47 12.73
N LYS A 192 14.68 -22.70 12.23
CA LYS A 192 13.71 -23.77 12.51
C LYS A 192 13.61 -24.03 14.02
N ARG A 193 14.76 -24.21 14.68
CA ARG A 193 14.83 -24.48 16.12
C ARG A 193 14.29 -23.33 16.96
N LEU A 194 14.59 -22.08 16.61
CA LEU A 194 14.03 -20.89 17.27
C LEU A 194 12.50 -20.86 17.17
N ARG A 195 11.95 -21.11 15.98
CA ARG A 195 10.50 -21.11 15.74
C ARG A 195 9.79 -22.23 16.51
N GLU A 196 10.41 -23.39 16.63
CA GLU A 196 9.88 -24.53 17.39
C GLU A 196 10.01 -24.36 18.91
N GLY A 197 10.52 -23.21 19.39
CA GLY A 197 10.68 -22.93 20.82
C GLY A 197 11.92 -23.57 21.44
N GLY A 198 12.87 -24.00 20.62
CA GLY A 198 14.14 -24.55 21.07
C GLY A 198 14.95 -23.50 21.84
N LYS A 199 15.46 -23.89 23.01
CA LYS A 199 16.34 -23.05 23.82
C LYS A 199 17.77 -23.11 23.25
N PHE A 200 18.43 -21.95 23.27
CA PHE A 200 19.87 -21.82 23.00
C PHE A 200 20.57 -21.55 24.33
N GLU A 201 21.58 -22.35 24.63
CA GLU A 201 22.49 -22.09 25.74
C GLU A 201 23.65 -21.27 25.19
N PHE A 202 23.78 -20.04 25.66
CA PHE A 202 24.92 -19.20 25.32
C PHE A 202 26.06 -19.57 26.29
N SER A 203 27.07 -20.27 25.78
CA SER A 203 28.32 -20.45 26.53
C SER A 203 29.14 -19.17 26.43
N TYR A 204 29.26 -18.43 27.53
CA TYR A 204 30.21 -17.34 27.61
C TYR A 204 31.63 -17.92 27.66
N PRO A 205 32.60 -17.35 26.91
CA PRO A 205 33.99 -17.75 27.08
C PRO A 205 34.41 -17.49 28.52
N THR A 206 34.75 -18.55 29.25
CA THR A 206 35.41 -18.45 30.54
C THR A 206 36.85 -18.03 30.27
N PHE A 207 37.19 -16.79 30.60
CA PHE A 207 38.56 -16.28 30.57
C PHE A 207 39.39 -16.90 31.70
#